data_AF-A0A166PUL6-F1
#
_entry.id   AF-A0A166PUL6-F1
#
_cell.length_a   1.000
_cell.length_b   1.000
_cell.length_c   1.000
_cell.angle_alpha   90.00
_cell.angle_beta   90.00
_cell.angle_gamma   90.00
#
_symmetry.space_group_name_H-M   'P 1'
#
loop_
_entity.id
_entity.type
_entity.pdbx_description
1 polymer ?
#
loop_
_entity_poly.entity_id
_entity_poly.type
_entity_poly.pdbx_seq_one_letter_code
_entity_poly.pdbx_strand_id
1 'polypeptide(L)'
;MLDHSIKLTWAILCTTGTICTWPVLWALARVTNCWWIPMTWGSALSVTVFAFDLGLIWDLDPYEFPVSFCLAQMSILNISIMVLCGTTTVWYYAALSAAVWPLTAPSSIASALRWRPAYAWLVFGLPVVSTVLQMGFTVQHTAYIQLGHDGTFCDVTGPMWYVPKLFGYGIIPLMFATAGVIYTALSISRLKRIMGVKDILRSRLKIETRSQVLLTHLILL
;
A
#
# COMPACT_ATOMS: atom_id res chain seq x y z
N MET A 1 27.75 -5.46 14.13
CA MET A 1 27.30 -4.10 14.46
C MET A 1 27.41 -3.24 13.23
N LEU A 2 26.28 -2.75 12.69
CA LEU A 2 26.28 -1.83 11.57
C LEU A 2 26.78 -0.46 12.05
N ASP A 3 27.69 0.17 11.31
CA ASP A 3 28.25 1.48 11.69
C ASP A 3 27.14 2.52 11.89
N HIS A 4 27.23 3.28 12.98
CA HIS A 4 26.26 4.31 13.35
C HIS A 4 26.01 5.32 12.21
N SER A 5 27.05 5.67 11.45
CA SER A 5 26.95 6.55 10.27
C SER A 5 25.98 6.02 9.20
N ILE A 6 25.91 4.71 9.01
CA ILE A 6 24.99 4.08 8.05
C ILE A 6 23.54 4.18 8.56
N LYS A 7 23.35 3.91 9.87
CA LYS A 7 22.04 4.01 10.52
C LYS A 7 21.49 5.44 10.45
N LEU A 8 22.35 6.44 10.72
CA LEU A 8 22.00 7.85 10.66
C LEU A 8 21.67 8.30 9.23
N THR A 9 22.47 7.89 8.25
CA THR A 9 22.22 8.20 6.83
C THR A 9 20.86 7.64 6.38
N TRP A 10 20.53 6.43 6.81
CA TRP A 10 19.25 5.80 6.53
C TRP A 10 18.08 6.59 7.16
N ALA A 11 18.20 7.02 8.42
CA ALA A 11 17.19 7.84 9.08
C ALA A 11 16.96 9.17 8.32
N ILE A 12 18.02 9.90 8.00
CA ILE A 12 17.94 11.17 7.24
C ILE A 12 17.26 10.97 5.88
N LEU A 13 17.58 9.87 5.19
CA LEU A 13 16.98 9.54 3.90
C LEU A 13 15.47 9.28 4.05
N CYS A 14 15.06 8.56 5.09
CA CYS A 14 13.65 8.30 5.41
C CYS A 14 12.88 9.59 5.76
N THR A 15 13.45 10.47 6.59
CA THR A 15 12.82 11.75 6.97
C THR A 15 12.68 12.66 5.76
N THR A 16 13.74 12.81 4.96
CA THR A 16 13.72 13.64 3.75
C THR A 16 12.73 13.09 2.72
N GLY A 17 12.73 11.77 2.50
CA GLY A 17 11.78 11.11 1.62
C GLY A 17 10.33 11.34 2.06
N THR A 18 10.06 11.28 3.36
CA THR A 18 8.73 11.54 3.93
C THR A 18 8.27 12.97 3.69
N ILE A 19 9.13 13.96 3.95
CA ILE A 19 8.85 15.38 3.70
C ILE A 19 8.54 15.62 2.22
N CYS A 20 9.37 15.08 1.32
CA CYS A 20 9.18 15.20 -0.13
C CYS A 20 7.91 14.50 -0.64
N THR A 21 7.38 13.52 0.10
CA THR A 21 6.18 12.78 -0.32
C THR A 21 4.89 13.58 -0.08
N TRP A 22 4.85 14.47 0.91
CA TRP A 22 3.66 15.26 1.23
C TRP A 22 3.13 16.14 0.08
N PRO A 23 3.96 16.92 -0.65
CA PRO A 23 3.51 17.67 -1.82
C PRO A 23 2.89 16.78 -2.91
N VAL A 24 3.47 15.59 -3.14
CA VAL A 24 2.98 14.63 -4.14
C VAL A 24 1.62 14.08 -3.74
N LEU A 25 1.45 13.69 -2.47
CA LEU A 25 0.17 13.23 -1.93
C LEU A 25 -0.90 14.32 -1.99
N TRP A 26 -0.53 15.57 -1.72
CA TRP A 26 -1.43 16.70 -1.82
C TRP A 26 -1.90 16.93 -3.26
N ALA A 27 -0.99 16.90 -4.22
CA ALA A 27 -1.33 16.99 -5.64
C ALA A 27 -2.24 15.82 -6.07
N LEU A 28 -1.94 14.61 -5.60
CA LEU A 28 -2.74 13.42 -5.88
C LEU A 28 -4.17 13.53 -5.30
N ALA A 29 -4.31 14.05 -4.08
CA ALA A 29 -5.60 14.29 -3.44
C ALA A 29 -6.44 15.29 -4.22
N ARG A 30 -5.80 16.35 -4.74
CA ARG A 30 -6.45 17.37 -5.58
C ARG A 30 -6.96 16.79 -6.90
N VAL A 31 -6.15 16.01 -7.61
CA VAL A 31 -6.51 15.45 -8.92
C VAL A 31 -7.61 14.39 -8.80
N THR A 32 -7.55 13.55 -7.78
CA THR A 32 -8.52 12.46 -7.59
C THR A 32 -9.77 12.88 -6.80
N ASN A 33 -9.78 14.10 -6.25
CA ASN A 33 -10.80 14.62 -5.35
C ASN A 33 -11.10 13.68 -4.16
N CYS A 34 -10.08 12.93 -3.73
CA CYS A 34 -10.18 11.91 -2.70
C CYS A 34 -9.07 12.12 -1.66
N TRP A 35 -9.42 12.76 -0.55
CA TRP A 35 -8.46 13.17 0.46
C TRP A 35 -8.12 12.08 1.48
N TRP A 36 -9.00 11.10 1.68
CA TRP A 36 -8.83 10.13 2.76
C TRP A 36 -7.63 9.20 2.53
N ILE A 37 -7.38 8.74 1.29
CA ILE A 37 -6.27 7.81 1.00
C ILE A 37 -4.92 8.50 1.17
N PRO A 38 -4.66 9.65 0.51
CA PRO A 38 -3.37 10.31 0.65
C PRO A 38 -3.11 10.79 2.07
N MET A 39 -4.14 11.25 2.80
CA MET A 39 -4.00 11.65 4.20
C MET A 39 -3.67 10.48 5.12
N THR A 40 -4.41 9.37 5.02
CA THR A 40 -4.16 8.18 5.88
C THR A 40 -2.80 7.56 5.60
N TRP A 41 -2.43 7.43 4.32
CA TRP A 41 -1.12 6.93 3.91
C TRP A 41 0.01 7.87 4.37
N GLY A 42 -0.11 9.18 4.12
CA GLY A 42 0.89 10.17 4.53
C GLY A 42 1.06 10.26 6.05
N SER A 43 -0.04 10.20 6.81
CA SER A 43 0.01 10.16 8.26
C SER A 43 0.69 8.90 8.79
N ALA A 44 0.36 7.72 8.25
CA ALA A 44 0.95 6.47 8.68
C ALA A 44 2.46 6.42 8.37
N LEU A 45 2.86 6.92 7.20
CA LEU A 45 4.28 7.04 6.85
C LEU A 45 5.02 7.97 7.82
N SER A 46 4.44 9.14 8.10
CA SER A 46 5.04 10.12 9.01
C SER A 46 5.15 9.58 10.45
N VAL A 47 4.16 8.85 10.93
CA VAL A 47 4.21 8.16 12.24
C VAL A 47 5.30 7.10 12.27
N THR A 48 5.44 6.32 11.19
CA THR A 48 6.49 5.29 11.06
C THR A 48 7.88 5.92 11.16
N VAL A 49 8.11 7.00 10.39
CA VAL A 49 9.41 7.67 10.36
C VAL A 49 9.69 8.41 11.67
N PHE A 50 8.69 9.06 12.25
CA PHE A 50 8.83 9.68 13.57
C PHE A 50 9.21 8.65 14.65
N ALA A 51 8.65 7.44 14.60
CA ALA A 51 9.02 6.36 15.53
C ALA A 51 10.47 5.88 15.34
N PHE A 52 11.03 5.97 14.13
CA PHE A 52 12.46 5.72 13.89
C PHE A 52 13.31 6.89 14.38
N ASP A 53 12.90 8.12 14.10
CA ASP A 53 13.63 9.33 14.49
C ASP A 53 13.69 9.48 16.01
N LEU A 54 12.68 9.05 16.76
CA LEU A 54 12.75 8.96 18.23
C LEU A 54 13.86 8.03 18.73
N GLY A 55 14.22 7.01 17.95
CA GLY A 55 15.35 6.12 18.24
C GLY A 55 16.71 6.82 18.22
N LEU A 56 16.81 8.01 17.59
CA LEU A 56 18.02 8.84 17.62
C LEU A 56 18.37 9.33 19.03
N ILE A 57 17.41 9.37 19.96
CA ILE A 57 17.66 9.80 21.35
C ILE A 57 18.63 8.86 22.07
N TRP A 58 18.68 7.58 21.68
CA TRP A 58 19.60 6.57 22.23
C TRP A 58 20.58 6.06 21.17
N ASP A 59 21.07 6.94 20.29
CA ASP A 59 22.10 6.65 19.29
C ASP A 59 21.80 5.44 18.36
N LEU A 60 20.51 5.09 18.21
CA LEU A 60 20.04 3.89 17.51
C LEU A 60 20.69 2.59 18.03
N ASP A 61 20.94 2.53 19.33
CA ASP A 61 21.35 1.32 20.02
C ASP A 61 20.15 0.60 20.68
N PRO A 62 19.72 -0.57 20.16
CA PRO A 62 18.63 -1.34 20.73
C PRO A 62 18.87 -1.80 22.17
N TYR A 63 20.12 -1.85 22.64
CA TYR A 63 20.45 -2.28 24.00
C TYR A 63 20.13 -1.22 25.06
N GLU A 64 20.14 0.05 24.68
CA GLU A 64 19.88 1.16 25.60
C GLU A 64 18.40 1.55 25.68
N PHE A 65 17.57 0.99 24.78
CA PHE A 65 16.15 1.30 24.76
C PHE A 65 15.41 0.75 26.00
N PRO A 66 14.59 1.57 26.68
CA PRO A 66 13.74 1.07 27.73
C PRO A 66 12.68 0.13 27.15
N VAL A 67 12.32 -0.92 27.90
CA VAL A 67 11.38 -1.96 27.45
C VAL A 67 10.03 -1.37 26.99
N SER A 68 9.54 -0.34 27.68
CA SER A 68 8.29 0.34 27.30
C SER A 68 8.38 1.04 25.96
N PHE A 69 9.50 1.71 25.66
CA PHE A 69 9.75 2.33 24.36
C PHE A 69 9.83 1.27 23.27
N CYS A 70 10.53 0.17 23.54
CA CYS A 70 10.70 -0.92 22.59
C CYS A 70 9.36 -1.55 22.17
N LEU A 71 8.50 -1.84 23.14
CA LEU A 71 7.15 -2.36 22.89
C LEU A 71 6.25 -1.35 22.16
N ALA A 72 6.33 -0.07 22.54
CA ALA A 72 5.59 0.99 21.88
C ALA A 72 6.04 1.17 20.42
N GLN A 73 7.35 1.23 20.17
CA GLN A 73 7.94 1.39 18.85
C GLN A 73 7.53 0.22 17.94
N MET A 74 7.69 -1.03 18.40
CA MET A 74 7.22 -2.20 17.65
C MET A 74 5.72 -2.13 17.30
N SER A 75 4.89 -1.69 18.25
CA SER A 75 3.43 -1.62 18.05
C SER A 75 3.08 -0.56 17.01
N ILE A 76 3.66 0.63 17.15
CA ILE A 76 3.44 1.76 16.26
C ILE A 76 3.91 1.41 14.85
N LEU A 77 5.10 0.80 14.72
CA LEU A 77 5.64 0.40 13.43
C LEU A 77 4.76 -0.66 12.76
N ASN A 78 4.33 -1.69 13.48
CA ASN A 78 3.47 -2.72 12.89
C ASN A 78 2.12 -2.15 12.44
N ILE A 79 1.44 -1.38 13.29
CA ILE A 79 0.15 -0.74 12.92
C ILE A 79 0.34 0.14 11.69
N SER A 80 1.37 1.00 11.70
CA SER A 80 1.58 1.97 10.63
C SER A 80 1.89 1.28 9.30
N ILE A 81 2.73 0.25 9.31
CA ILE A 81 3.07 -0.53 8.11
C ILE A 81 1.84 -1.27 7.58
N MET A 82 1.02 -1.84 8.47
CA MET A 82 -0.23 -2.49 8.06
C MET A 82 -1.24 -1.52 7.48
N VAL A 83 -1.35 -0.31 8.04
CA VAL A 83 -2.19 0.78 7.49
C VAL A 83 -1.67 1.19 6.10
N LEU A 84 -0.34 1.33 5.94
CA LEU A 84 0.27 1.63 4.64
C LEU A 84 -0.01 0.54 3.60
N CYS A 85 0.12 -0.74 3.98
CA CYS A 85 -0.21 -1.87 3.11
C CYS A 85 -1.70 -1.86 2.74
N GLY A 86 -2.59 -1.74 3.72
CA GLY A 86 -4.04 -1.74 3.51
C GLY A 86 -4.50 -0.59 2.62
N THR A 87 -4.03 0.64 2.88
CA THR A 87 -4.35 1.82 2.05
C THR A 87 -3.83 1.66 0.62
N THR A 88 -2.62 1.13 0.44
CA THR A 88 -2.06 0.84 -0.88
C THR A 88 -2.88 -0.21 -1.62
N THR A 89 -3.34 -1.28 -0.94
CA THR A 89 -4.22 -2.29 -1.54
C THR A 89 -5.56 -1.69 -1.96
N VAL A 90 -6.18 -0.85 -1.13
CA VAL A 90 -7.44 -0.19 -1.50
C VAL A 90 -7.25 0.73 -2.70
N TRP A 91 -6.16 1.51 -2.72
CA TRP A 91 -5.84 2.35 -3.87
C TRP A 91 -5.68 1.53 -5.15
N TYR A 92 -4.92 0.44 -5.07
CA TYR A 92 -4.68 -0.47 -6.19
C TYR A 92 -5.98 -1.08 -6.72
N TYR A 93 -6.82 -1.58 -5.81
CA TYR A 93 -8.13 -2.12 -6.15
C TYR A 93 -9.04 -1.08 -6.80
N ALA A 94 -9.10 0.13 -6.25
CA ALA A 94 -9.92 1.22 -6.77
C ALA A 94 -9.46 1.63 -8.19
N ALA A 95 -8.15 1.82 -8.39
CA ALA A 95 -7.57 2.17 -9.68
C ALA A 95 -7.85 1.08 -10.75
N LEU A 96 -7.64 -0.19 -10.41
CA LEU A 96 -7.93 -1.30 -11.32
C LEU A 96 -9.42 -1.46 -11.60
N SER A 97 -10.28 -1.29 -10.61
CA SER A 97 -11.73 -1.37 -10.80
C SER A 97 -12.23 -0.28 -11.76
N ALA A 98 -11.68 0.93 -11.67
CA ALA A 98 -11.97 2.02 -12.61
C ALA A 98 -11.50 1.71 -14.03
N ALA A 99 -10.36 1.02 -14.19
CA ALA A 99 -9.83 0.64 -15.50
C ALA A 99 -10.61 -0.52 -16.16
N VAL A 100 -11.04 -1.53 -15.38
CA VAL A 100 -11.71 -2.73 -15.90
C VAL A 100 -13.21 -2.51 -16.12
N TRP A 101 -13.86 -1.75 -15.26
CA TRP A 101 -15.27 -1.40 -15.39
C TRP A 101 -15.43 0.11 -15.55
N PRO A 102 -15.08 0.65 -16.73
CA PRO A 102 -15.48 2.00 -17.09
C PRO A 102 -17.00 1.98 -17.31
N LEU A 103 -17.77 1.98 -16.23
CA LEU A 103 -19.20 2.23 -16.31
C LEU A 103 -19.37 3.59 -16.98
N THR A 104 -20.22 3.60 -17.99
CA THR A 104 -20.47 4.59 -19.06
C THR A 104 -20.80 6.01 -18.62
N ALA A 105 -20.53 6.40 -17.37
CA ALA A 105 -20.76 7.72 -16.83
C ALA A 105 -19.44 8.40 -16.39
N PRO A 106 -19.25 9.70 -16.70
CA PRO A 106 -18.07 10.49 -16.29
C PRO A 106 -17.91 10.62 -14.77
N SER A 107 -18.90 10.21 -13.97
CA SER A 107 -18.87 10.15 -12.50
C SER A 107 -18.24 8.88 -11.92
N SER A 108 -17.80 7.93 -12.75
CA SER A 108 -17.34 6.59 -12.30
C SER A 108 -16.01 6.60 -11.54
N ILE A 109 -15.08 7.49 -11.87
CA ILE A 109 -13.78 7.60 -11.15
C ILE A 109 -14.01 8.05 -9.71
N ALA A 110 -14.84 9.09 -9.49
CA ALA A 110 -15.20 9.55 -8.15
C ALA A 110 -15.99 8.50 -7.35
N SER A 111 -16.77 7.66 -8.04
CA SER A 111 -17.52 6.55 -7.43
C SER A 111 -16.62 5.38 -7.01
N ALA A 112 -15.59 5.06 -7.78
CA ALA A 112 -14.66 3.96 -7.49
C ALA A 112 -13.76 4.26 -6.28
N LEU A 113 -13.31 5.50 -6.11
CA LEU A 113 -12.52 5.96 -4.96
C LEU A 113 -13.36 6.37 -3.73
N ARG A 114 -14.70 6.27 -3.82
CA ARG A 114 -15.59 6.61 -2.71
C ARG A 114 -15.34 5.66 -1.54
N TRP A 115 -15.24 6.23 -0.34
CA TRP A 115 -15.09 5.48 0.91
C TRP A 115 -16.20 4.42 1.05
N ARG A 116 -15.80 3.20 1.40
CA ARG A 116 -16.70 2.09 1.72
C ARG A 116 -16.38 1.58 3.11
N PRO A 117 -17.38 1.18 3.91
CA PRO A 117 -17.15 0.67 5.26
C PRO A 117 -16.25 -0.58 5.28
N ALA A 118 -16.27 -1.39 4.21
CA ALA A 118 -15.35 -2.52 4.06
C ALA A 118 -13.87 -2.10 4.05
N TYR A 119 -13.54 -0.90 3.54
CA TYR A 119 -12.18 -0.36 3.57
C TYR A 119 -11.76 0.01 4.99
N ALA A 120 -12.69 0.43 5.85
CA ALA A 120 -12.40 0.72 7.25
C ALA A 120 -11.90 -0.53 7.99
N TRP A 121 -12.52 -1.69 7.72
CA TRP A 121 -12.08 -2.95 8.30
C TRP A 121 -10.67 -3.34 7.82
N LEU A 122 -10.38 -3.16 6.53
CA LEU A 122 -9.08 -3.48 5.95
C LEU A 122 -7.96 -2.55 6.44
N VAL A 123 -8.27 -1.25 6.58
CA VAL A 123 -7.31 -0.19 6.89
C VAL A 123 -7.11 -0.01 8.39
N PHE A 124 -8.09 -0.35 9.23
CA PHE A 124 -7.99 -0.16 10.69
C PHE A 124 -8.23 -1.43 11.48
N GLY A 125 -9.28 -2.19 11.16
CA GLY A 125 -9.62 -3.41 11.90
C GLY A 125 -8.52 -4.47 11.85
N LEU A 126 -8.08 -4.80 10.64
CA LEU A 126 -7.06 -5.83 10.42
C LEU A 126 -5.69 -5.45 11.02
N PRO A 127 -5.17 -4.21 10.86
CA PRO A 127 -3.97 -3.77 11.57
C PRO A 127 -4.07 -3.90 13.09
N VAL A 128 -5.18 -3.47 13.69
CA VAL A 128 -5.37 -3.55 15.15
C VAL A 128 -5.35 -5.00 15.63
N VAL A 129 -6.08 -5.89 14.95
CA VAL A 129 -6.09 -7.32 15.30
C VAL A 129 -4.71 -7.94 15.14
N SER A 130 -4.01 -7.65 14.03
CA SER A 130 -2.64 -8.12 13.80
C SER A 130 -1.69 -7.67 14.91
N THR A 131 -1.72 -6.39 15.28
CA THR A 131 -0.84 -5.86 16.32
C THR A 131 -1.16 -6.39 17.70
N VAL A 132 -2.44 -6.53 18.06
CA VAL A 132 -2.84 -7.14 19.33
C VAL A 132 -2.35 -8.58 19.42
N LEU A 133 -2.50 -9.37 18.35
CA LEU A 133 -1.98 -10.73 18.31
C LEU A 133 -0.45 -10.75 18.41
N GLN A 134 0.24 -9.96 17.60
CA GLN A 134 1.70 -9.88 17.62
C GLN A 134 2.21 -9.51 19.01
N MET A 135 1.66 -8.47 19.62
CA MET A 135 2.08 -8.01 20.95
C MET A 135 1.73 -8.99 22.06
N GLY A 136 0.55 -9.60 21.99
CA GLY A 136 0.15 -10.65 22.92
C GLY A 136 1.16 -11.80 22.94
N PHE A 137 1.56 -12.28 21.75
CA PHE A 137 2.58 -13.32 21.64
C PHE A 137 3.97 -12.85 22.08
N THR A 138 4.37 -11.62 21.72
CA THR A 138 5.69 -11.05 22.10
C THR A 138 5.84 -10.95 23.61
N VAL A 139 4.81 -10.47 24.32
CA VAL A 139 4.81 -10.34 25.78
C VAL A 139 4.78 -11.72 26.44
N GLN A 140 3.90 -12.61 25.96
CA GLN A 140 3.76 -13.96 26.53
C GLN A 140 5.04 -14.79 26.44
N HIS A 141 5.82 -14.61 25.37
CA HIS A 141 7.04 -15.39 25.13
C HIS A 141 8.33 -14.62 25.50
N THR A 142 8.23 -13.47 26.17
CA THR A 142 9.38 -12.61 26.53
C THR A 142 10.31 -12.30 25.35
N ALA A 143 9.76 -12.26 24.14
CA ALA A 143 10.52 -12.14 22.88
C ALA A 143 10.86 -10.68 22.53
N TYR A 144 10.73 -9.76 23.50
CA TYR A 144 11.08 -8.35 23.37
C TYR A 144 12.56 -8.07 23.70
N ILE A 145 13.28 -9.05 24.25
CA ILE A 145 14.68 -8.90 24.67
C ILE A 145 15.58 -8.90 23.42
N GLN A 146 16.21 -7.76 23.13
CA GLN A 146 17.08 -7.52 21.97
C GLN A 146 18.45 -8.23 22.10
N LEU A 147 18.48 -9.57 22.10
CA LEU A 147 19.74 -10.32 22.13
C LEU A 147 20.38 -10.35 20.73
N GLY A 148 21.52 -9.67 20.54
CA GLY A 148 22.30 -9.74 19.29
C GLY A 148 21.69 -8.99 18.11
N HIS A 149 20.79 -8.04 18.34
CA HIS A 149 20.11 -7.30 17.26
C HIS A 149 20.86 -6.04 16.86
N ASP A 150 21.40 -6.01 15.64
CA ASP A 150 22.11 -4.86 15.06
C ASP A 150 21.18 -3.88 14.30
N GLY A 151 19.87 -3.88 14.64
CA GLY A 151 18.86 -3.08 13.96
C GLY A 151 18.90 -1.58 14.29
N THR A 152 18.09 -0.81 13.56
CA THR A 152 17.79 0.61 13.82
C THR A 152 16.53 0.81 14.66
N PHE A 153 15.80 -0.28 14.92
CA PHE A 153 14.54 -0.29 15.66
C PHE A 153 14.45 -1.57 16.48
N CYS A 154 13.56 -1.55 17.47
CA CYS A 154 13.21 -2.74 18.22
C CYS A 154 12.48 -3.77 17.35
N ASP A 155 12.99 -5.01 17.30
CA ASP A 155 12.32 -6.14 16.63
C ASP A 155 12.19 -7.36 17.55
N VAL A 156 11.30 -8.29 17.23
CA VAL A 156 11.11 -9.51 18.03
C VAL A 156 12.30 -10.43 17.85
N THR A 157 13.12 -10.57 18.89
CA THR A 157 14.32 -11.43 18.93
C THR A 157 14.17 -12.47 20.04
N GLY A 158 14.06 -13.74 19.64
CA GLY A 158 13.91 -14.87 20.56
C GLY A 158 13.76 -16.20 19.81
N PRO A 159 13.84 -17.35 20.50
CA PRO A 159 13.84 -18.69 19.88
C PRO A 159 12.53 -19.04 19.14
N MET A 160 11.48 -18.25 19.31
CA MET A 160 10.19 -18.36 18.59
C MET A 160 9.85 -17.12 17.74
N TRP A 161 10.87 -16.46 17.17
CA TRP A 161 10.71 -15.26 16.33
C TRP A 161 9.78 -15.47 15.12
N TYR A 162 9.61 -16.71 14.66
CA TYR A 162 8.83 -17.03 13.46
C TYR A 162 7.34 -16.70 13.60
N VAL A 163 6.70 -16.96 14.75
CA VAL A 163 5.24 -16.74 14.90
C VAL A 163 4.87 -15.25 14.93
N PRO A 164 5.48 -14.41 15.78
CA PRO A 164 5.14 -12.99 15.83
C PRO A 164 5.53 -12.25 14.54
N LYS A 165 6.64 -12.62 13.89
CA LYS A 165 7.02 -12.06 12.59
C LYS A 165 6.11 -12.52 11.46
N LEU A 166 5.55 -13.74 11.51
CA LEU A 166 4.56 -14.21 10.54
C LEU A 166 3.28 -13.35 10.58
N PHE A 167 2.76 -13.05 11.77
CA PHE A 167 1.50 -12.31 11.90
C PHE A 167 1.64 -10.79 11.77
N GLY A 168 2.81 -10.25 12.12
CA GLY A 168 3.20 -8.89 11.75
C GLY A 168 3.62 -8.86 10.28
N TYR A 169 4.90 -8.90 10.00
CA TYR A 169 5.48 -8.58 8.68
C TYR A 169 5.31 -9.63 7.57
N GLY A 170 4.92 -10.87 7.89
CA GLY A 170 4.95 -11.99 6.94
C GLY A 170 3.65 -12.20 6.16
N ILE A 171 2.71 -12.93 6.77
CA ILE A 171 1.51 -13.46 6.12
C ILE A 171 0.61 -12.34 5.62
N ILE A 172 0.36 -11.32 6.42
CA ILE A 172 -0.64 -10.31 6.08
C ILE A 172 -0.21 -9.47 4.85
N PRO A 173 1.02 -8.94 4.78
CA PRO A 173 1.49 -8.24 3.58
C PRO A 173 1.58 -9.18 2.37
N LEU A 174 1.94 -10.44 2.57
CA LEU A 174 1.92 -11.45 1.51
C LEU A 174 0.49 -11.72 1.00
N MET A 175 -0.52 -11.75 1.87
CA MET A 175 -1.92 -11.87 1.48
C MET A 175 -2.36 -10.67 0.65
N PHE A 176 -1.95 -9.46 1.03
CA PHE A 176 -2.21 -8.25 0.23
C PHE A 176 -1.52 -8.30 -1.14
N ALA A 177 -0.25 -8.72 -1.18
CA ALA A 177 0.51 -8.83 -2.42
C ALA A 177 -0.07 -9.90 -3.35
N THR A 178 -0.39 -11.08 -2.83
CA THR A 178 -0.98 -12.19 -3.61
C THR A 178 -2.36 -11.83 -4.15
N ALA A 179 -3.23 -11.22 -3.32
CA ALA A 179 -4.52 -10.70 -3.77
C ALA A 179 -4.35 -9.66 -4.88
N GLY A 180 -3.36 -8.77 -4.73
CA GLY A 180 -2.97 -7.80 -5.75
C GLY A 180 -2.62 -8.48 -7.07
N VAL A 181 -1.67 -9.42 -7.07
CA VAL A 181 -1.21 -10.14 -8.27
C VAL A 181 -2.34 -10.88 -8.98
N ILE A 182 -3.18 -11.61 -8.23
CA ILE A 182 -4.34 -12.31 -8.80
C ILE A 182 -5.28 -11.32 -9.49
N TYR A 183 -5.57 -10.19 -8.83
CA TYR A 183 -6.45 -9.16 -9.39
C TYR A 183 -5.85 -8.47 -10.61
N THR A 184 -4.53 -8.24 -10.63
CA THR A 184 -3.80 -7.74 -11.81
C THR A 184 -3.88 -8.72 -12.97
N ALA A 185 -3.66 -10.01 -12.73
CA ALA A 185 -3.73 -11.03 -13.77
C ALA A 185 -5.12 -11.07 -14.41
N LEU A 186 -6.18 -11.08 -13.58
CA LEU A 186 -7.56 -11.07 -14.04
C LEU A 186 -7.93 -9.78 -14.79
N SER A 187 -7.46 -8.63 -14.33
CA SER A 187 -7.72 -7.34 -14.98
C SER A 187 -7.04 -7.23 -16.34
N ILE A 188 -5.77 -7.67 -16.46
CA ILE A 188 -5.04 -7.72 -17.74
C ILE A 188 -5.76 -8.65 -18.73
N SER A 189 -6.16 -9.85 -18.30
CA SER A 189 -6.88 -10.78 -19.17
C SER A 189 -8.19 -10.19 -19.68
N ARG A 190 -8.93 -9.45 -18.84
CA ARG A 190 -10.15 -8.76 -19.25
C ARG A 190 -9.88 -7.58 -20.18
N LEU A 191 -8.90 -6.74 -19.87
CA LEU A 191 -8.50 -5.61 -20.72
C LEU A 191 -8.08 -6.07 -22.11
N LYS A 192 -7.30 -7.15 -22.21
CA LYS A 192 -6.92 -7.76 -23.50
C LYS A 192 -8.15 -8.19 -24.31
N ARG A 193 -9.16 -8.80 -23.68
CA ARG A 193 -10.41 -9.16 -24.36
C ARG A 193 -11.19 -7.93 -24.83
N ILE A 194 -11.32 -6.90 -23.99
CA ILE A 194 -12.06 -5.68 -24.33
C ILE A 194 -11.37 -4.92 -25.48
N MET A 195 -10.04 -4.80 -25.45
CA MET A 195 -9.27 -4.16 -26.52
C MET A 195 -9.39 -4.94 -27.83
N GLY A 196 -9.26 -6.27 -27.80
CA GLY A 196 -9.44 -7.11 -28.99
C GLY A 196 -10.83 -6.95 -29.62
N VAL A 197 -11.90 -6.88 -28.81
CA VAL A 197 -13.26 -6.62 -29.30
C VAL A 197 -13.40 -5.22 -29.89
N LYS A 198 -12.80 -4.20 -29.27
CA LYS A 198 -12.79 -2.82 -29.81
C LYS A 198 -12.07 -2.71 -31.14
N ASP A 199 -10.95 -3.41 -31.32
CA ASP A 199 -10.19 -3.41 -32.58
C ASP A 199 -10.97 -4.10 -33.71
N ILE A 200 -11.70 -5.19 -33.39
CA ILE A 200 -12.61 -5.85 -34.33
C ILE A 200 -13.78 -4.94 -34.70
N LEU A 201 -14.40 -4.25 -33.74
CA LEU A 201 -15.49 -3.30 -34.02
C LEU A 201 -15.01 -2.10 -34.87
N ARG A 202 -13.82 -1.56 -34.56
CA ARG A 202 -13.22 -0.45 -35.31
C ARG A 202 -12.92 -0.85 -36.75
N SER A 203 -12.40 -2.05 -36.98
CA SER A 203 -12.15 -2.55 -38.34
C SER A 203 -13.45 -2.77 -39.12
N ARG A 204 -14.51 -3.29 -38.49
CA ARG A 204 -15.84 -3.42 -39.12
C ARG A 204 -16.45 -2.07 -39.51
N LEU A 205 -16.46 -1.09 -38.60
CA LEU A 205 -16.94 0.27 -38.88
C LEU A 205 -16.18 0.91 -40.05
N LYS A 206 -14.85 0.74 -40.10
CA LYS A 206 -14.04 1.27 -41.19
C LYS A 206 -14.36 0.63 -42.54
N ILE A 207 -14.69 -0.66 -42.57
CA ILE A 207 -15.14 -1.37 -43.78
C ILE A 207 -16.51 -0.85 -44.24
N GLU A 208 -17.45 -0.69 -43.31
CA GLU A 208 -18.81 -0.25 -43.61
C GLU A 208 -18.86 1.19 -44.13
N THR A 209 -18.06 2.08 -43.53
CA THR A 209 -17.92 3.47 -44.01
C THR A 209 -17.33 3.50 -45.43
N ARG A 210 -16.35 2.63 -45.73
CA ARG A 210 -15.73 2.54 -47.05
C ARG A 210 -16.70 1.97 -48.10
N SER A 211 -17.53 1.00 -47.70
CA SER A 211 -18.55 0.40 -48.55
C SER A 211 -19.66 1.39 -48.90
N GLN A 212 -20.11 2.22 -47.94
CA GLN A 212 -21.09 3.26 -48.22
C GLN A 212 -20.56 4.31 -49.19
N VAL A 213 -19.33 4.80 -49.01
CA VAL A 213 -18.72 5.78 -49.94
C VAL A 213 -18.63 5.23 -51.37
N LEU A 214 -18.28 3.94 -51.53
CA LEU A 214 -18.24 3.27 -52.84
C LEU A 214 -19.62 3.16 -53.49
N LEU A 215 -20.66 2.84 -52.72
CA LEU A 215 -22.04 2.77 -53.22
C LEU A 215 -22.55 4.15 -53.68
N THR A 216 -22.25 5.21 -52.93
CA THR A 216 -22.67 6.58 -53.29
C THR A 216 -22.02 7.04 -54.59
N HIS A 217 -20.76 6.67 -54.84
CA HIS A 217 -20.07 6.98 -56.10
C HIS A 217 -20.62 6.21 -57.30
N LEU A 218 -21.16 5.01 -57.10
CA LEU A 218 -21.72 4.17 -58.17
C LEU A 218 -23.14 4.59 -58.59
N ILE A 219 -23.89 5.26 -57.71
CA ILE A 219 -25.24 5.77 -58.00
C ILE A 219 -25.21 7.14 -58.72
N LEU A 220 -24.06 7.84 -58.65
CA LEU A 220 -23.84 9.16 -59.25
C LEU A 220 -23.23 9.11 -60.66
N LEU A 221 -23.01 7.91 -61.21
CA LEU A 221 -22.47 7.62 -62.55
C LEU A 221 -23.55 7.00 -63.43
#